data_AF-A0A3N5T5U0-F1
#
_entry.id   AF-A0A3N5T5U0-F1
#
_cell.length_a   1.000
_cell.length_b   1.000
_cell.length_c   1.000
_cell.angle_alpha   90.00
_cell.angle_beta   90.00
_cell.angle_gamma   90.00
#
_symmetry.space_group_name_H-M   'P 1'
#
loop_
_entity.id
_entity.type
_entity.pdbx_description
1 polymer ?
#
loop_
_entity_poly.entity_id
_entity_poly.type
_entity_poly.pdbx_seq_one_letter_code
_entity_poly.pdbx_strand_id
1 'polypeptide(L)'
;MKYRDISFKEYRDKADKLLQLHGFVDAKIPIDPERLIRKMGDIDIIPYKNLYIDYRVKGMVAYIVKRQRFQIYIDEYHYDNQTKSSLFTLAEELGHLILHLDNREALPSHQDKWADILKLNHENHKNMENQARTFGSNIILPHKIFDPFAMDWVKKNEAIIRKHANYTPEGLAQTIGFHLEDVLEVSQYILQISLLRYPDPLVF
;
A
#
# COMPACT_ATOMS: atom_id res chain seq x y z
N MET A 1 2.83 -0.19 -21.64
CA MET A 1 2.94 -1.06 -20.42
C MET A 1 2.03 -2.28 -20.59
N LYS A 2 2.42 -3.50 -20.19
CA LYS A 2 1.53 -4.68 -20.24
C LYS A 2 0.99 -4.98 -18.84
N TYR A 3 -0.33 -5.04 -18.72
CA TYR A 3 -0.99 -5.57 -17.52
C TYR A 3 -0.52 -7.01 -17.28
N ARG A 4 -0.17 -7.34 -16.04
CA ARG A 4 0.21 -8.68 -15.60
C ARG A 4 -0.51 -8.96 -14.28
N ASP A 5 -1.15 -10.12 -14.18
CA ASP A 5 -1.66 -10.59 -12.90
C ASP A 5 -0.50 -10.93 -11.95
N ILE A 6 -0.53 -10.34 -10.75
CA ILE A 6 0.44 -10.59 -9.69
C ILE A 6 -0.27 -11.39 -8.59
N SER A 7 0.29 -12.54 -8.24
CA SER A 7 -0.28 -13.40 -7.19
C SER A 7 -0.10 -12.77 -5.81
N PHE A 8 -0.95 -13.17 -4.85
CA PHE A 8 -0.84 -12.68 -3.48
C PHE A 8 0.54 -12.97 -2.86
N LYS A 9 1.07 -14.18 -3.12
CA LYS A 9 2.41 -14.58 -2.70
C LYS A 9 3.50 -13.65 -3.27
N GLU A 10 3.36 -13.23 -4.52
CA GLU A 10 4.33 -12.35 -5.17
C GLU A 10 4.34 -10.94 -4.54
N TYR A 11 3.20 -10.39 -4.12
CA TYR A 11 3.19 -9.12 -3.35
C TYR A 11 3.95 -9.25 -2.03
N ARG A 12 3.68 -10.34 -1.27
CA ARG A 12 4.36 -10.63 -0.01
C ARG A 12 5.87 -10.72 -0.18
N ASP A 13 6.32 -11.53 -1.14
CA ASP A 13 7.74 -11.76 -1.38
C ASP A 13 8.46 -10.47 -1.82
N LYS A 14 7.83 -9.65 -2.68
CA LYS A 14 8.38 -8.37 -3.10
C LYS A 14 8.45 -7.36 -1.95
N ALA A 15 7.39 -7.26 -1.13
CA ALA A 15 7.35 -6.33 0.00
C ALA A 15 8.41 -6.71 1.05
N ASP A 16 8.49 -8.00 1.40
CA ASP A 16 9.50 -8.52 2.31
C ASP A 16 10.93 -8.24 1.81
N LYS A 17 11.19 -8.48 0.52
CA LYS A 17 12.51 -8.22 -0.08
C LYS A 17 12.86 -6.73 -0.02
N LEU A 18 11.90 -5.86 -0.33
CA LEU A 18 12.07 -4.40 -0.24
C LEU A 18 12.41 -3.98 1.20
N LEU A 19 11.63 -4.45 2.17
CA LEU A 19 11.83 -4.15 3.58
C LEU A 19 13.18 -4.68 4.08
N GLN A 20 13.57 -5.89 3.68
CA GLN A 20 14.87 -6.46 4.02
C GLN A 20 16.03 -5.63 3.46
N LEU A 21 15.95 -5.22 2.19
CA LEU A 21 16.97 -4.43 1.52
C LEU A 21 17.24 -3.10 2.23
N HIS A 22 16.21 -2.50 2.84
CA HIS A 22 16.32 -1.22 3.54
C HIS A 22 16.38 -1.33 5.08
N GLY A 23 16.49 -2.55 5.61
CA GLY A 23 16.74 -2.81 7.04
C GLY A 23 15.50 -2.69 7.94
N PHE A 24 14.34 -3.14 7.47
CA PHE A 24 13.06 -3.14 8.20
C PHE A 24 12.60 -4.55 8.64
N VAL A 25 13.49 -5.54 8.69
CA VAL A 25 13.15 -6.94 9.01
C VAL A 25 12.53 -7.09 10.41
N ASP A 26 13.04 -6.33 11.39
CA ASP A 26 12.59 -6.35 12.80
C ASP A 26 11.85 -5.07 13.19
N ALA A 27 11.32 -4.34 12.21
CA ALA A 27 10.62 -3.10 12.47
C ALA A 27 9.28 -3.34 13.18
N LYS A 28 8.91 -2.44 14.08
CA LYS A 28 7.57 -2.42 14.66
C LYS A 28 6.56 -2.12 13.57
N ILE A 29 5.42 -2.80 13.60
CA ILE A 29 4.27 -2.47 12.76
C ILE A 29 3.43 -1.37 13.43
N PRO A 30 2.83 -0.47 12.65
CA PRO A 30 2.95 -0.37 11.19
C PRO A 30 4.32 0.17 10.74
N ILE A 31 4.76 -0.27 9.56
CA ILE A 31 5.93 0.33 8.90
C ILE A 31 5.53 1.70 8.38
N ASP A 32 6.33 2.73 8.70
CA ASP A 32 6.22 4.07 8.14
C ASP A 32 6.76 4.09 6.70
N PRO A 33 5.89 4.26 5.68
CA PRO A 33 6.31 4.29 4.28
C PRO A 33 7.18 5.50 3.95
N GLU A 34 6.97 6.64 4.63
CA GLU A 34 7.79 7.83 4.42
C GLU A 34 9.24 7.54 4.82
N ARG A 35 9.45 6.93 5.98
CA ARG A 35 10.78 6.52 6.45
C ARG A 35 11.42 5.50 5.50
N LEU A 36 10.65 4.56 4.97
CA LEU A 36 11.14 3.60 3.97
C LEU A 36 11.58 4.31 2.69
N ILE A 37 10.74 5.19 2.13
CA ILE A 37 11.05 5.97 0.92
C ILE A 37 12.32 6.82 1.12
N ARG A 38 12.44 7.51 2.25
CA ARG A 38 13.64 8.29 2.60
C ARG A 38 14.90 7.42 2.67
N LYS A 39 14.77 6.17 3.16
CA LYS A 39 15.86 5.18 3.23
C LYS A 39 16.30 4.66 1.85
N MET A 40 15.43 4.66 0.85
CA MET A 40 15.77 4.27 -0.53
C MET A 40 16.69 5.31 -1.18
N GLY A 41 16.48 6.59 -0.86
CA GLY A 41 17.40 7.68 -1.20
C GLY A 41 17.32 8.20 -2.64
N ASP A 42 16.58 7.53 -3.53
CA ASP A 42 16.40 7.86 -4.96
C ASP A 42 15.00 8.41 -5.31
N ILE A 43 14.13 8.54 -4.30
CA ILE A 43 12.75 9.04 -4.44
C ILE A 43 12.56 10.27 -3.54
N ASP A 44 12.00 11.35 -4.09
CA ASP A 44 11.59 12.51 -3.30
C ASP A 44 10.08 12.44 -2.99
N ILE A 45 9.67 12.88 -1.81
CA ILE A 45 8.25 13.09 -1.47
C ILE A 45 7.99 14.59 -1.52
N ILE A 46 7.02 15.01 -2.34
CA ILE A 46 6.73 16.41 -2.62
C ILE A 46 5.27 16.70 -2.27
N PRO A 47 5.00 17.41 -1.16
CA PRO A 47 3.67 17.97 -0.92
C PRO A 47 3.30 18.92 -2.06
N TYR A 48 2.15 18.69 -2.68
CA TYR A 48 1.62 19.47 -3.78
C TYR A 48 0.31 20.12 -3.35
N LYS A 49 0.29 21.44 -3.32
CA LYS A 49 -0.88 22.21 -2.95
C LYS A 49 -2.00 22.00 -3.95
N ASN A 50 -3.20 21.67 -3.46
CA ASN A 50 -4.42 21.49 -4.26
C ASN A 50 -4.37 20.34 -5.29
N LEU A 51 -3.50 19.35 -5.11
CA LEU A 51 -3.40 18.20 -6.03
C LEU A 51 -4.77 17.53 -6.24
N TYR A 52 -5.54 17.36 -5.17
CA TYR A 52 -6.88 16.78 -5.26
C TYR A 52 -7.90 17.69 -5.95
N ILE A 53 -7.79 19.01 -5.78
CA ILE A 53 -8.72 19.96 -6.43
C ILE A 53 -8.46 19.96 -7.94
N ASP A 54 -7.19 20.00 -8.33
CA ASP A 54 -6.77 20.17 -9.72
C ASP A 54 -6.86 18.87 -10.52
N TYR A 55 -6.56 17.73 -9.90
CA TYR A 55 -6.41 16.44 -10.59
C TYR A 55 -7.28 15.31 -10.03
N ARG A 56 -8.03 15.55 -8.95
CA ARG A 56 -8.88 14.54 -8.28
C ARG A 56 -8.13 13.30 -7.77
N VAL A 57 -6.83 13.44 -7.51
CA VAL A 57 -5.98 12.39 -6.92
C VAL A 57 -5.33 12.88 -5.62
N LYS A 58 -5.06 11.96 -4.70
CA LYS A 58 -4.38 12.27 -3.42
C LYS A 58 -2.87 12.04 -3.48
N GLY A 59 -2.43 11.21 -4.43
CA GLY A 59 -1.04 10.92 -4.70
C GLY A 59 -0.84 10.70 -6.20
N MET A 60 0.39 10.88 -6.65
CA MET A 60 0.83 10.45 -7.98
C MET A 60 2.36 10.32 -8.01
N VAL A 61 2.87 9.52 -8.94
CA VAL A 61 4.32 9.39 -9.16
C VAL A 61 4.78 9.93 -10.50
N ALA A 62 5.85 10.74 -10.52
CA ALA A 62 6.53 11.08 -11.76
C ALA A 62 8.03 10.87 -11.66
N TYR A 63 8.66 10.45 -12.76
CA TYR A 63 10.11 10.60 -12.94
C TYR A 63 10.42 12.03 -13.41
N ILE A 64 11.50 12.63 -12.90
CA ILE A 64 11.89 14.00 -13.21
C ILE A 64 13.21 13.96 -13.97
N VAL A 65 13.13 14.08 -15.29
CA VAL A 65 14.29 13.97 -16.21
C VAL A 65 15.46 14.83 -15.78
N LYS A 66 15.21 16.10 -15.43
CA LYS A 66 16.26 17.05 -15.03
C LYS A 66 17.02 16.61 -13.77
N ARG A 67 16.36 15.87 -12.88
CA ARG A 67 16.92 15.38 -11.61
C ARG A 67 17.33 13.91 -11.65
N GLN A 68 16.96 13.19 -12.72
CA GLN A 68 17.14 11.75 -12.88
C GLN A 68 16.64 10.94 -11.67
N ARG A 69 15.50 11.34 -11.10
CA ARG A 69 14.91 10.77 -9.87
C ARG A 69 13.41 10.67 -9.97
N PHE A 70 12.82 9.74 -9.24
CA PHE A 70 11.37 9.66 -9.05
C PHE A 70 10.92 10.63 -7.97
N GLN A 71 9.70 11.14 -8.11
CA GLN A 71 9.01 11.97 -7.14
C GLN A 71 7.61 11.43 -6.91
N ILE A 72 7.27 11.24 -5.64
CA ILE A 72 5.91 10.99 -5.20
C ILE A 72 5.33 12.35 -4.81
N TYR A 73 4.35 12.81 -5.57
CA TYR A 73 3.55 13.97 -5.19
C TYR A 73 2.40 13.50 -4.30
N ILE A 74 2.14 14.22 -3.23
CA ILE A 74 1.02 13.96 -2.33
C ILE A 74 0.27 15.27 -2.08
N ASP A 75 -1.06 15.22 -2.05
CA ASP A 75 -1.87 16.41 -1.76
C ASP A 75 -1.47 16.99 -0.39
N GLU A 76 -1.11 18.27 -0.35
CA GLU A 76 -0.57 18.93 0.84
C GLU A 76 -1.54 18.87 2.03
N TYR A 77 -2.83 19.16 1.80
CA TYR A 77 -3.82 19.11 2.87
C TYR A 77 -3.96 17.68 3.41
N HIS A 78 -4.03 16.69 2.51
CA HIS A 78 -4.07 15.28 2.87
C HIS A 78 -2.84 14.85 3.68
N TYR A 79 -1.64 15.26 3.25
CA TYR A 79 -0.38 14.93 3.90
C TYR A 79 -0.30 15.51 5.32
N ASP A 80 -0.64 16.79 5.49
CA ASP A 80 -0.50 17.51 6.75
C ASP A 80 -1.62 17.19 7.76
N ASN A 81 -2.84 16.91 7.29
CA ASN A 81 -4.03 16.83 8.15
C ASN A 81 -4.63 15.42 8.26
N GLN A 82 -4.23 14.47 7.42
CA GLN A 82 -4.83 13.13 7.37
C GLN A 82 -3.76 12.02 7.49
N THR A 83 -2.84 12.19 8.43
CA THR A 83 -1.60 11.40 8.61
C THR A 83 -1.76 9.89 8.40
N LYS A 84 -2.73 9.24 9.05
CA LYS A 84 -2.94 7.77 8.92
C LYS A 84 -3.23 7.33 7.48
N SER A 85 -3.99 8.15 6.75
CA SER A 85 -4.37 7.86 5.37
C SER A 85 -3.34 8.36 4.35
N SER A 86 -2.60 9.42 4.67
CA SER A 86 -1.49 9.88 3.81
C SER A 86 -0.35 8.87 3.78
N LEU A 87 -0.06 8.19 4.88
CA LEU A 87 0.89 7.06 4.89
C LEU A 87 0.44 5.94 3.93
N PHE A 88 -0.86 5.65 3.86
CA PHE A 88 -1.37 4.68 2.91
C PHE A 88 -1.15 5.13 1.46
N THR A 89 -1.49 6.37 1.14
CA THR A 89 -1.26 6.94 -0.19
C THR A 89 0.22 6.87 -0.57
N LEU A 90 1.15 7.19 0.33
CA LEU A 90 2.58 7.03 0.05
C LEU A 90 2.97 5.57 -0.25
N ALA A 91 2.43 4.60 0.50
CA ALA A 91 2.68 3.18 0.24
C ALA A 91 2.07 2.69 -1.09
N GLU A 92 0.90 3.20 -1.47
CA GLU A 92 0.25 2.93 -2.75
C GLU A 92 1.08 3.47 -3.92
N GLU A 93 1.53 4.73 -3.84
CA GLU A 93 2.40 5.34 -4.85
C GLU A 93 3.75 4.63 -4.98
N LEU A 94 4.34 4.19 -3.85
CA LEU A 94 5.51 3.33 -3.88
C LEU A 94 5.23 1.98 -4.55
N GLY A 95 4.03 1.42 -4.38
CA GLY A 95 3.59 0.25 -5.10
C GLY A 95 3.52 0.45 -6.61
N HIS A 96 3.00 1.60 -7.06
CA HIS A 96 3.03 1.97 -8.48
C HIS A 96 4.46 2.01 -9.03
N LEU A 97 5.41 2.55 -8.27
CA LEU A 97 6.82 2.55 -8.66
C LEU A 97 7.38 1.13 -8.84
N ILE A 98 7.28 0.33 -7.79
CA ILE A 98 7.97 -0.97 -7.71
C ILE A 98 7.32 -2.02 -8.63
N LEU A 99 5.99 -1.99 -8.79
CA LEU A 99 5.28 -2.98 -9.60
C LEU A 99 5.24 -2.61 -11.07
N HIS A 100 5.08 -1.31 -11.38
CA HIS A 100 4.67 -0.88 -12.72
C HIS A 100 5.74 -0.06 -13.45
N LEU A 101 6.66 0.58 -12.72
CA LEU A 101 7.61 1.53 -13.30
C LEU A 101 9.08 1.09 -13.19
N ASP A 102 9.42 0.12 -12.33
CA ASP A 102 10.78 -0.36 -12.04
C ASP A 102 11.39 -1.26 -13.15
N ASN A 103 11.34 -0.79 -14.40
CA ASN A 103 12.27 -1.19 -15.44
C ASN A 103 13.23 -0.02 -15.66
N ARG A 104 14.19 0.16 -14.74
CA ARG A 104 15.22 1.23 -14.78
C ARG A 104 16.05 1.23 -16.08
N GLU A 105 16.00 0.15 -16.86
CA GLU A 105 16.73 -0.01 -18.11
C GLU A 105 15.97 0.50 -19.37
N ALA A 106 14.70 0.88 -19.26
CA ALA A 106 13.90 1.27 -20.43
C ALA A 106 12.91 2.41 -20.12
N LEU A 107 13.42 3.61 -19.89
CA LEU A 107 12.63 4.84 -19.94
C LEU A 107 12.85 5.53 -21.30
N PRO A 108 12.05 5.21 -22.35
CA PRO A 108 11.81 6.19 -23.40
C PRO A 108 11.15 7.43 -22.76
N SER A 109 11.33 8.59 -23.39
CA SER A 109 10.86 9.87 -22.89
C SER A 109 9.44 9.82 -22.32
N HIS A 110 9.25 10.46 -21.17
CA HIS A 110 8.03 10.55 -20.34
C HIS A 110 6.66 10.60 -21.01
N GLN A 111 6.57 11.14 -22.21
CA GLN A 111 5.30 11.24 -22.92
C GLN A 111 4.73 9.85 -23.26
N ASP A 112 5.58 8.83 -23.40
CA ASP A 112 5.12 7.52 -23.89
C ASP A 112 4.50 6.62 -22.81
N LYS A 113 5.02 6.60 -21.58
CA LYS A 113 4.50 5.69 -20.54
C LYS A 113 3.22 6.18 -19.87
N TRP A 114 3.07 7.48 -19.62
CA TRP A 114 1.80 8.02 -19.11
C TRP A 114 0.70 7.96 -20.19
N ALA A 115 1.05 8.24 -21.45
CA ALA A 115 0.13 7.99 -22.56
C ALA A 115 -0.26 6.51 -22.66
N ASP A 116 0.64 5.58 -22.36
CA ASP A 116 0.31 4.16 -22.31
C ASP A 116 -0.59 3.78 -21.13
N ILE A 117 -0.45 4.41 -19.96
CA ILE A 117 -1.39 4.25 -18.83
C ILE A 117 -2.77 4.80 -19.22
N LEU A 118 -2.83 5.94 -19.90
CA LEU A 118 -4.06 6.52 -20.43
C LEU A 118 -4.70 5.68 -21.55
N LYS A 119 -3.94 4.80 -22.20
CA LYS A 119 -4.44 3.81 -23.17
C LYS A 119 -4.96 2.54 -22.52
N LEU A 120 -4.77 2.33 -21.21
CA LEU A 120 -5.33 1.19 -20.52
C LEU A 120 -6.86 1.30 -20.51
N ASN A 121 -7.53 0.19 -20.74
CA ASN A 121 -8.96 0.14 -20.47
C ASN A 121 -9.22 0.31 -18.96
N HIS A 122 -10.45 0.68 -18.62
CA HIS A 122 -10.86 0.93 -17.23
C HIS A 122 -10.57 -0.26 -16.30
N GLU A 123 -10.69 -1.49 -16.78
CA GLU A 123 -10.45 -2.70 -16.00
C GLU A 123 -8.97 -2.88 -15.64
N ASN A 124 -8.07 -2.74 -16.61
CA ASN A 124 -6.62 -2.83 -16.38
C ASN A 124 -6.15 -1.73 -15.43
N HIS A 125 -6.68 -0.51 -15.58
CA HIS A 125 -6.38 0.59 -14.66
C HIS A 125 -6.84 0.25 -13.24
N LYS A 126 -8.10 -0.18 -13.08
CA LYS A 126 -8.64 -0.60 -11.79
C LYS A 126 -7.81 -1.74 -11.17
N ASN A 127 -7.37 -2.69 -11.97
CA ASN A 127 -6.55 -3.78 -11.48
C ASN A 127 -5.20 -3.27 -11.01
N MET A 128 -4.49 -2.44 -11.79
CA MET A 128 -3.21 -1.83 -11.38
C MET A 128 -3.30 -1.07 -10.05
N GLU A 129 -4.36 -0.28 -9.87
CA GLU A 129 -4.67 0.40 -8.60
C GLU A 129 -4.81 -0.62 -7.45
N ASN A 130 -5.58 -1.69 -7.66
CA ASN A 130 -5.72 -2.75 -6.66
C ASN A 130 -4.37 -3.45 -6.37
N GLN A 131 -3.51 -3.65 -7.36
CA GLN A 131 -2.18 -4.24 -7.17
C GLN A 131 -1.30 -3.33 -6.30
N ALA A 132 -1.28 -2.03 -6.60
CA ALA A 132 -0.52 -1.03 -5.84
C ALA A 132 -1.01 -0.93 -4.38
N ARG A 133 -2.33 -0.90 -4.15
CA ARG A 133 -2.92 -0.92 -2.81
C ARG A 133 -2.60 -2.19 -2.03
N THR A 134 -2.71 -3.35 -2.70
CA THR A 134 -2.41 -4.64 -2.08
C THR A 134 -0.94 -4.70 -1.69
N PHE A 135 -0.04 -4.27 -2.56
CA PHE A 135 1.38 -4.20 -2.26
C PHE A 135 1.70 -3.21 -1.15
N GLY A 136 1.15 -1.99 -1.21
CA GLY A 136 1.30 -0.97 -0.17
C GLY A 136 0.83 -1.46 1.21
N SER A 137 -0.26 -2.22 1.28
CA SER A 137 -0.70 -2.85 2.53
C SER A 137 0.32 -3.84 3.08
N ASN A 138 1.01 -4.61 2.22
CA ASN A 138 2.05 -5.54 2.63
C ASN A 138 3.37 -4.82 3.00
N ILE A 139 3.57 -3.57 2.59
CA ILE A 139 4.65 -2.72 3.13
C ILE A 139 4.30 -2.28 4.55
N ILE A 140 3.10 -1.73 4.76
CA ILE A 140 2.69 -1.17 6.06
C ILE A 140 2.53 -2.27 7.12
N LEU A 141 1.90 -3.39 6.74
CA LEU A 141 1.64 -4.55 7.59
C LEU A 141 2.27 -5.82 6.97
N PRO A 142 3.61 -5.98 7.07
CA PRO A 142 4.34 -7.09 6.48
C PRO A 142 3.85 -8.42 7.03
N HIS A 143 3.68 -9.41 6.16
CA HIS A 143 3.01 -10.65 6.54
C HIS A 143 3.71 -11.45 7.63
N LYS A 144 5.04 -11.49 7.59
CA LYS A 144 5.85 -12.16 8.62
C LYS A 144 5.65 -11.60 10.03
N ILE A 145 5.23 -10.34 10.16
CA ILE A 145 5.07 -9.66 11.46
C ILE A 145 3.58 -9.52 11.80
N PHE A 146 2.77 -9.05 10.86
CA PHE A 146 1.34 -8.82 11.09
C PHE A 146 0.54 -10.12 11.20
N ASP A 147 0.88 -11.19 10.46
CA ASP A 147 0.07 -12.42 10.52
C ASP A 147 0.10 -13.08 11.91
N PRO A 148 1.28 -13.34 12.52
CA PRO A 148 1.32 -13.88 13.87
C PRO A 148 0.63 -12.99 14.91
N PHE A 149 0.80 -11.67 14.78
CA PHE A 149 0.15 -10.69 15.66
C PHE A 149 -1.37 -10.74 15.55
N ALA A 150 -1.92 -10.72 14.33
CA ALA A 150 -3.34 -10.75 14.09
C ALA A 150 -3.96 -12.07 14.59
N MET A 151 -3.30 -13.21 14.32
CA MET A 151 -3.76 -14.52 14.78
C MET A 151 -3.77 -14.64 16.31
N ASP A 152 -2.74 -14.15 17.00
CA ASP A 152 -2.69 -14.12 18.46
C ASP A 152 -3.80 -13.22 19.04
N TRP A 153 -4.00 -12.05 18.44
CA TRP A 153 -5.08 -11.14 18.84
C TRP A 153 -6.45 -11.78 18.67
N VAL A 154 -6.72 -12.41 17.52
CA VAL A 154 -7.98 -13.10 17.23
C VAL A 154 -8.24 -14.21 18.24
N LYS A 155 -7.23 -15.04 18.52
CA LYS A 155 -7.34 -16.12 19.51
C LYS A 155 -7.68 -15.61 20.91
N LYS A 156 -7.09 -14.49 21.32
CA LYS A 156 -7.34 -13.87 22.64
C LYS A 156 -8.72 -13.21 22.74
N ASN A 157 -9.31 -12.81 21.60
CA ASN A 157 -10.54 -12.03 21.54
C ASN A 157 -11.69 -12.76 20.83
N GLU A 158 -11.61 -14.08 20.70
CA GLU A 158 -12.55 -14.90 19.93
C GLU A 158 -14.02 -14.67 20.33
N ALA A 159 -14.30 -14.60 21.63
CA ALA A 159 -15.65 -14.36 22.15
C ALA A 159 -16.24 -13.00 21.73
N ILE A 160 -15.39 -11.97 21.61
CA ILE A 160 -15.80 -10.64 21.14
C ILE A 160 -16.12 -10.70 19.65
N ILE A 161 -15.28 -11.37 18.86
CA ILE A 161 -15.44 -11.48 17.42
C ILE A 161 -16.72 -12.25 17.09
N ARG A 162 -16.95 -13.42 17.70
CA ARG A 162 -18.15 -14.25 17.47
C ARG A 162 -19.47 -13.53 17.74
N LYS A 163 -19.46 -12.51 18.62
CA LYS A 163 -20.65 -11.71 18.95
C LYS A 163 -20.99 -10.65 17.90
N HIS A 164 -20.00 -10.12 17.19
CA HIS A 164 -20.16 -8.97 16.29
C HIS A 164 -19.92 -9.32 14.82
N ALA A 165 -19.26 -10.44 14.55
CA ALA A 165 -18.90 -10.82 13.19
C ALA A 165 -20.12 -11.25 12.38
N ASN A 166 -20.24 -10.68 11.19
CA ASN A 166 -20.83 -11.40 10.08
C ASN A 166 -19.82 -12.46 9.64
N TYR A 167 -20.23 -13.72 9.56
CA TYR A 167 -19.35 -14.87 9.27
C TYR A 167 -18.91 -14.95 7.79
N THR A 168 -18.86 -13.81 7.09
CA THR A 168 -18.17 -13.67 5.80
C THR A 168 -16.72 -13.23 6.04
N PRO A 169 -15.79 -13.52 5.12
CA PRO A 169 -14.41 -13.03 5.22
C PRO A 169 -14.33 -11.51 5.41
N GLU A 170 -15.14 -10.75 4.69
CA GLU A 170 -15.20 -9.28 4.78
C GLU A 170 -15.76 -8.81 6.12
N GLY A 171 -16.80 -9.47 6.63
CA GLY A 171 -17.40 -9.14 7.92
C GLY A 171 -16.45 -9.40 9.09
N LEU A 172 -15.72 -10.50 9.03
CA LEU A 172 -14.65 -10.83 9.98
C LEU A 172 -13.50 -9.83 9.88
N ALA A 173 -13.01 -9.54 8.67
CA ALA A 173 -11.95 -8.57 8.44
C ALA A 173 -12.34 -7.17 8.93
N GLN A 174 -13.58 -6.75 8.70
CA GLN A 174 -14.11 -5.47 9.20
C GLN A 174 -14.18 -5.45 10.74
N THR A 175 -14.70 -6.52 11.35
CA THR A 175 -14.81 -6.63 12.82
C THR A 175 -13.44 -6.59 13.48
N ILE A 176 -12.49 -7.38 12.98
CA ILE A 176 -11.12 -7.42 13.49
C ILE A 176 -10.43 -6.08 13.23
N GLY A 177 -10.58 -5.52 12.02
CA GLY A 177 -10.01 -4.23 11.62
C GLY A 177 -10.49 -3.08 12.50
N PHE A 178 -11.76 -3.05 12.87
CA PHE A 178 -12.32 -2.04 13.80
C PHE A 178 -11.58 -2.05 15.15
N HIS A 179 -11.29 -3.23 15.68
CA HIS A 179 -10.59 -3.35 16.95
C HIS A 179 -9.07 -3.11 16.86
N LEU A 180 -8.46 -3.41 15.70
CA LEU A 180 -7.02 -3.23 15.49
C LEU A 180 -6.63 -1.81 15.07
N GLU A 181 -7.57 -0.99 14.59
CA GLU A 181 -7.31 0.39 14.14
C GLU A 181 -6.67 1.26 15.24
N ASP A 182 -7.20 1.19 16.46
CA ASP A 182 -6.65 1.96 17.59
C ASP A 182 -5.33 1.36 18.10
N VAL A 183 -5.20 0.03 18.04
CA VAL A 183 -4.00 -0.68 18.52
C VAL A 183 -2.79 -0.42 17.63
N LEU A 184 -3.01 -0.40 16.31
CA LEU A 184 -1.96 -0.25 15.31
C LEU A 184 -1.87 1.17 14.74
N GLU A 185 -2.79 2.06 15.14
CA GLU A 185 -2.88 3.44 14.65
C GLU A 185 -2.91 3.56 13.12
N VAL A 186 -3.46 2.57 12.42
CA VAL A 186 -3.62 2.55 10.95
C VAL A 186 -5.09 2.61 10.55
N SER A 187 -5.38 3.12 9.36
CA SER A 187 -6.77 3.15 8.87
C SER A 187 -7.38 1.75 8.74
N GLN A 188 -8.68 1.62 8.96
CA GLN A 188 -9.41 0.37 8.72
C GLN A 188 -9.25 -0.17 7.31
N TYR A 189 -9.08 0.71 6.32
CA TYR A 189 -8.91 0.30 4.93
C TYR A 189 -7.65 -0.56 4.74
N ILE A 190 -6.52 -0.16 5.35
CA ILE A 190 -5.28 -0.96 5.34
C ILE A 190 -5.51 -2.31 6.00
N LEU A 191 -6.19 -2.31 7.15
CA LEU A 191 -6.47 -3.53 7.91
C LEU A 191 -7.36 -4.48 7.13
N GLN A 192 -8.41 -3.99 6.49
CA GLN A 192 -9.29 -4.80 5.65
C GLN A 192 -8.52 -5.47 4.52
N ILE A 193 -7.72 -4.73 3.75
CA ILE A 193 -6.88 -5.33 2.68
C ILE A 193 -5.93 -6.38 3.28
N SER A 194 -5.31 -6.06 4.42
CA SER A 194 -4.35 -6.95 5.08
C SER A 194 -4.99 -8.18 5.74
N LEU A 195 -6.27 -8.13 6.09
CA LEU A 195 -7.03 -9.22 6.70
C LEU A 195 -7.81 -10.04 5.66
N LEU A 196 -8.04 -9.52 4.46
CA LEU A 196 -8.64 -10.29 3.36
C LEU A 196 -7.63 -11.22 2.66
N ARG A 197 -6.38 -11.25 3.12
CA ARG A 197 -5.34 -12.13 2.58
C ARG A 197 -5.33 -13.55 3.12
N TYR A 198 -6.17 -13.85 4.10
CA TYR A 198 -6.27 -15.19 4.66
C TYR A 198 -7.27 -16.00 3.82
N PRO A 199 -6.88 -17.19 3.33
CA PRO A 199 -7.74 -18.03 2.51
C PRO A 199 -8.91 -18.64 3.30
N ASP A 200 -8.75 -18.78 4.63
CA ASP A 200 -9.76 -19.26 5.56
C ASP A 200 -10.19 -18.13 6.51
N PRO A 201 -11.42 -18.16 7.05
CA PRO A 201 -11.83 -17.20 8.07
C PRO A 201 -10.88 -17.29 9.27
N LEU A 202 -10.43 -16.14 9.75
CA LEU A 202 -9.50 -16.00 10.89
C LEU A 202 -10.02 -16.63 12.19
N VAL A 203 -11.31 -16.96 12.26
CA VAL A 203 -12.00 -17.54 13.41
C VAL A 203 -12.48 -18.94 13.03
N PHE A 204 -12.01 -19.95 13.77
CA PHE A 204 -12.51 -21.33 13.74
C PHE A 204 -13.38 -21.56 14.98
#